data_AF-A0A853GW66-F1
#
_entry.id   AF-A0A853GW66-F1
#
_cell.length_a   1.000
_cell.length_b   1.000
_cell.length_c   1.000
_cell.angle_alpha   90.00
_cell.angle_beta   90.00
_cell.angle_gamma   90.00
#
_symmetry.space_group_name_H-M   'P 1'
#
loop_
_entity.id
_entity.type
_entity.pdbx_description
1 polymer ?
#
loop_
_entity_poly.entity_id
_entity_poly.type
_entity_poly.pdbx_seq_one_letter_code
_entity_poly.pdbx_strand_id
1 'polypeptide(L)'
;MSIKKINIEDVAKAIEADAGESLPDLRQALNEAKSGIGRATTPEQILVRQVRQRSGLTQSAFAERIATPVATLRDWEQGRFQPPGGVVCLLRLLAKHPDLTQELATT
;
A
#
# COMPACT_ATOMS: atom_id res chain seq x y z
N MET A 1 -11.81 -5.64 0.08
CA MET A 1 -12.73 -5.33 -1.04
C MET A 1 -12.57 -6.44 -2.07
N SER A 2 -13.56 -7.30 -2.29
CA SER A 2 -13.40 -8.47 -3.17
C SER A 2 -13.46 -8.07 -4.64
N ILE A 3 -12.30 -8.09 -5.30
CA ILE A 3 -12.11 -7.89 -6.76
C ILE A 3 -13.01 -8.81 -7.61
N LYS A 4 -13.49 -9.93 -7.04
CA LYS A 4 -14.35 -10.92 -7.70
C LYS A 4 -15.64 -10.37 -8.34
N LYS A 5 -16.15 -9.21 -7.89
CA LYS A 5 -17.41 -8.61 -8.41
C LYS A 5 -17.24 -7.56 -9.50
N ILE A 6 -16.02 -7.28 -9.97
CA ILE A 6 -15.77 -6.24 -10.98
C ILE A 6 -16.15 -6.72 -12.39
N ASN A 7 -16.86 -5.87 -13.15
CA ASN A 7 -17.02 -6.00 -14.60
C ASN A 7 -15.78 -5.44 -15.31
N ILE A 8 -15.05 -6.30 -16.01
CA ILE A 8 -13.73 -5.96 -16.58
C ILE A 8 -13.86 -4.98 -17.74
N GLU A 9 -14.91 -5.09 -18.55
CA GLU A 9 -15.09 -4.20 -19.71
C GLU A 9 -15.41 -2.76 -19.29
N ASP A 10 -16.22 -2.58 -18.25
CA ASP A 10 -16.57 -1.24 -17.75
C ASP A 10 -15.33 -0.53 -17.18
N VAL A 11 -14.48 -1.29 -16.45
CA VAL A 11 -13.22 -0.77 -15.91
C VAL A 11 -12.22 -0.47 -17.02
N ALA A 12 -12.07 -1.36 -18.00
CA ALA A 12 -11.14 -1.15 -19.11
C ALA A 12 -11.50 0.11 -19.89
N LYS A 13 -12.78 0.29 -20.24
CA LYS A 13 -13.27 1.49 -20.93
C LYS A 13 -13.03 2.77 -20.14
N ALA A 14 -13.25 2.74 -18.83
CA ALA A 14 -13.02 3.91 -17.98
C ALA A 14 -11.54 4.31 -17.95
N ILE A 15 -10.63 3.34 -17.86
CA ILE A 15 -9.18 3.57 -17.86
C ILE A 15 -8.70 4.09 -19.22
N GLU A 16 -9.10 3.45 -20.32
CA GLU A 16 -8.72 3.88 -21.68
C GLU A 16 -9.25 5.28 -22.00
N ALA A 17 -10.47 5.62 -21.54
CA ALA A 17 -11.02 6.96 -21.70
C ALA A 17 -10.25 8.03 -20.92
N ASP A 18 -9.78 7.72 -19.70
CA ASP A 18 -8.95 8.61 -18.89
C ASP A 18 -7.52 8.75 -19.46
N ALA A 19 -6.94 7.64 -19.93
CA ALA A 19 -5.63 7.62 -20.57
C ALA A 19 -5.62 8.31 -21.95
N GLY A 20 -6.77 8.37 -22.63
CA GLY A 20 -6.90 8.92 -23.97
C GLY A 20 -6.35 8.01 -25.08
N GLU A 21 -6.00 6.77 -24.75
CA GLU A 21 -5.47 5.78 -25.68
C GLU A 21 -5.96 4.36 -25.37
N SER A 22 -5.89 3.49 -26.38
CA SER A 22 -6.17 2.07 -26.22
C SER A 22 -4.98 1.38 -25.55
N LEU A 23 -5.27 0.49 -24.60
CA LEU A 23 -4.26 -0.27 -23.85
C LEU A 23 -4.42 -1.77 -24.17
N PRO A 24 -3.66 -2.31 -25.15
CA PRO A 24 -3.91 -3.64 -25.71
C PRO A 24 -3.97 -4.76 -24.67
N ASP A 25 -3.10 -4.72 -23.67
CA ASP A 25 -2.97 -5.76 -22.65
C ASP A 25 -3.81 -5.50 -21.39
N LEU A 26 -4.54 -4.38 -21.32
CA LEU A 26 -5.27 -3.99 -20.12
C LEU A 26 -6.31 -5.03 -19.72
N ARG A 27 -7.07 -5.55 -20.69
CA ARG A 27 -8.09 -6.56 -20.44
C ARG A 27 -7.49 -7.86 -19.91
N GLN A 28 -6.34 -8.27 -20.45
CA GLN A 28 -5.61 -9.44 -19.95
C GLN A 28 -5.15 -9.21 -18.51
N ALA A 29 -4.47 -8.08 -18.24
CA ALA A 29 -3.97 -7.75 -16.92
C ALA A 29 -5.10 -7.66 -15.86
N LEU A 30 -6.25 -7.09 -16.22
CA LEU A 30 -7.43 -7.03 -15.35
C LEU A 30 -8.01 -8.43 -15.05
N ASN A 31 -8.03 -9.33 -16.04
CA ASN A 31 -8.47 -10.72 -15.84
C ASN A 31 -7.49 -11.49 -14.94
N GLU A 32 -6.19 -11.34 -15.15
CA GLU A 32 -5.16 -11.92 -14.28
C GLU A 32 -5.34 -11.43 -12.83
N ALA A 33 -5.48 -10.12 -12.62
CA ALA A 33 -5.76 -9.54 -11.30
C ALA A 33 -7.07 -10.08 -10.70
N LYS A 34 -8.14 -10.24 -11.50
CA LYS A 34 -9.43 -10.79 -11.05
C LYS A 34 -9.32 -12.25 -10.63
N SER A 35 -8.48 -13.03 -11.30
CA SER A 35 -8.17 -14.42 -10.94
C SER A 35 -7.19 -14.54 -9.76
N GLY A 36 -6.69 -13.42 -9.24
CA GLY A 36 -5.72 -13.39 -8.14
C GLY A 36 -4.30 -13.72 -8.57
N ILE A 37 -4.01 -13.66 -9.86
CA ILE A 37 -2.67 -13.80 -10.42
C ILE A 37 -1.95 -12.46 -10.29
N GLY A 38 -0.73 -12.49 -9.74
CA GLY A 38 0.10 -11.31 -9.50
C GLY A 38 0.50 -11.12 -8.04
N ARG A 39 1.13 -9.98 -7.73
CA ARG A 39 1.58 -9.67 -6.36
C ARG A 39 0.38 -9.19 -5.52
N ALA A 40 0.03 -9.96 -4.49
CA ALA A 40 -0.92 -9.54 -3.47
C ALA A 40 -0.18 -8.87 -2.30
N THR A 41 -0.73 -7.76 -1.79
CA THR A 41 -0.30 -7.13 -0.53
C THR A 41 -1.20 -7.60 0.61
N THR A 42 -0.61 -7.87 1.77
CA THR A 42 -1.36 -8.25 2.97
C THR A 42 -1.96 -7.03 3.66
N PRO A 43 -2.99 -7.21 4.51
CA PRO A 43 -3.54 -6.11 5.31
C PRO A 43 -2.46 -5.35 6.11
N GLU A 44 -1.45 -6.04 6.61
CA GLU A 44 -0.33 -5.47 7.35
C GLU A 44 0.57 -4.60 6.47
N GLN A 45 0.82 -5.03 5.23
CA GLN A 45 1.58 -4.24 4.26
C GLN A 45 0.81 -2.97 3.83
N ILE A 46 -0.51 -3.09 3.65
CA ILE A 46 -1.40 -1.95 3.38
C ILE A 46 -1.41 -0.99 4.57
N LEU A 47 -1.46 -1.51 5.81
CA LEU A 47 -1.47 -0.71 7.03
C LEU A 47 -0.25 0.19 7.14
N VAL A 48 0.95 -0.30 6.79
CA VAL A 48 2.19 0.49 6.82
C VAL A 48 2.03 1.78 5.98
N ARG A 49 1.62 1.63 4.72
CA ARG A 49 1.43 2.74 3.79
C ARG A 49 0.36 3.72 4.28
N GLN A 50 -0.77 3.20 4.78
CA GLN A 50 -1.88 4.01 5.25
C GLN A 50 -1.49 4.86 6.47
N VAL A 51 -0.80 4.27 7.45
CA VAL A 51 -0.36 4.97 8.66
C VAL A 51 0.62 6.09 8.31
N ARG A 52 1.60 5.80 7.44
CA ARG A 52 2.53 6.84 6.96
C ARG A 52 1.80 7.97 6.24
N GLN A 53 0.90 7.65 5.31
CA GLN A 53 0.16 8.68 4.58
C GLN A 53 -0.66 9.56 5.53
N ARG A 54 -1.25 8.96 6.57
CA ARG A 54 -2.02 9.69 7.60
C ARG A 54 -1.16 10.56 8.51
N SER A 55 0.12 10.23 8.72
CA SER A 55 1.04 11.08 9.48
C SER A 55 1.57 12.28 8.68
N GLY A 56 1.33 12.33 7.36
CA GLY A 56 1.82 13.39 6.49
C GLY A 56 3.33 13.34 6.21
N LEU A 57 4.01 12.26 6.62
CA LEU A 57 5.46 12.12 6.49
C LEU A 57 5.87 11.45 5.16
N THR A 58 7.04 11.84 4.67
CA THR A 58 7.73 11.11 3.60
C THR A 58 8.13 9.71 4.08
N GLN A 59 8.48 8.82 3.16
CA GLN A 59 8.99 7.48 3.52
C GLN A 59 10.24 7.56 4.41
N SER A 60 11.18 8.46 4.11
CA SER A 60 12.39 8.61 4.92
C SER A 60 12.08 9.12 6.32
N ALA A 61 11.31 10.20 6.44
CA ALA A 61 10.98 10.79 7.74
C ALA A 61 10.16 9.81 8.60
N PHE A 62 9.23 9.07 8.00
CA PHE A 62 8.47 8.06 8.74
C PHE A 62 9.34 6.88 9.17
N ALA A 63 10.22 6.40 8.30
CA ALA A 63 11.14 5.31 8.61
C ALA A 63 12.06 5.68 9.79
N GLU A 64 12.55 6.91 9.81
CA GLU A 64 13.33 7.48 10.92
C GLU A 64 12.53 7.47 12.23
N ARG A 65 11.29 7.98 12.23
CA ARG A 65 10.41 7.98 13.42
C ARG A 65 10.20 6.60 14.02
N ILE A 66 10.07 5.56 13.19
CA ILE A 66 9.86 4.18 13.67
C ILE A 66 11.17 3.39 13.78
N ALA A 67 12.32 4.06 13.77
CA ALA A 67 13.66 3.46 13.87
C ALA A 67 13.87 2.29 12.90
N THR A 68 13.48 2.47 11.63
CA THR A 68 13.53 1.45 10.58
C THR A 68 14.31 1.99 9.38
N PRO A 69 15.18 1.20 8.72
CA PRO A 69 15.80 1.62 7.47
C PRO A 69 14.75 1.93 6.39
N VAL A 70 14.92 3.03 5.66
CA VAL A 70 13.96 3.44 4.61
C VAL A 70 13.77 2.36 3.52
N ALA A 71 14.82 1.58 3.21
CA ALA A 71 14.72 0.46 2.29
C ALA A 71 13.75 -0.62 2.81
N THR A 72 13.86 -0.97 4.09
CA THR A 72 12.98 -1.93 4.75
C THR A 72 11.52 -1.45 4.77
N LEU A 73 11.29 -0.17 5.08
CA LEU A 73 9.94 0.41 5.00
C LEU A 73 9.36 0.29 3.58
N ARG A 74 10.16 0.57 2.54
CA ARG A 74 9.74 0.45 1.13
C ARG A 74 9.41 -0.98 0.76
N ASP A 75 10.20 -1.95 1.21
CA ASP A 75 9.93 -3.36 0.96
C ASP A 75 8.59 -3.80 1.57
N TRP A 76 8.23 -3.27 2.74
CA TRP A 76 6.91 -3.50 3.34
C TRP A 76 5.78 -2.84 2.53
N GLU A 77 5.91 -1.55 2.21
CA GLU A 77 4.88 -0.81 1.46
C GLU A 77 4.65 -1.36 0.04
N GLN A 78 5.68 -1.92 -0.59
CA GLN A 78 5.61 -2.53 -1.92
C GLN A 78 5.16 -4.00 -1.89
N GLY A 79 4.97 -4.57 -0.70
CA GLY A 79 4.55 -5.94 -0.53
C GLY A 79 5.63 -6.99 -0.79
N ARG A 80 6.92 -6.61 -0.78
CA ARG A 80 8.05 -7.54 -0.93
C ARG A 80 8.26 -8.38 0.33
N PHE A 81 8.10 -7.76 1.51
CA PHE A 81 8.18 -8.42 2.82
C PHE A 81 7.04 -8.00 3.74
N GLN A 82 6.71 -8.83 4.71
CA GLN A 82 5.77 -8.45 5.77
C GLN A 82 6.48 -7.68 6.88
N PRO A 83 5.86 -6.64 7.46
CA PRO A 83 6.37 -6.01 8.67
C PRO A 83 6.34 -7.00 9.85
N PRO A 84 7.34 -6.99 10.74
CA PRO A 84 7.33 -7.79 11.97
C PRO A 84 6.10 -7.51 12.85
N GLY A 85 5.64 -8.49 13.64
CA GLY A 85 4.45 -8.34 14.48
C GLY A 85 4.50 -7.16 15.46
N GLY A 86 5.69 -6.85 16.01
CA GLY A 86 5.88 -5.67 16.86
C GLY A 86 5.66 -4.35 16.10
N VAL A 87 6.12 -4.28 14.85
CA VAL A 87 5.88 -3.12 13.97
C VAL A 87 4.40 -3.03 13.63
N VAL A 88 3.73 -4.14 13.33
CA VAL A 88 2.26 -4.16 13.10
C VAL A 88 1.51 -3.63 14.31
N CYS A 89 1.92 -4.02 15.53
CA CYS A 89 1.33 -3.50 16.77
C CYS A 89 1.50 -1.98 16.89
N LEU A 90 2.72 -1.47 16.68
CA LEU A 90 3.02 -0.03 16.66
C LEU A 90 2.16 0.71 15.62
N LEU A 91 2.09 0.20 14.40
CA LEU A 91 1.33 0.81 13.31
C LEU A 91 -0.18 0.85 13.62
N ARG A 92 -0.73 -0.18 14.29
CA ARG A 92 -2.14 -0.16 14.75
C ARG A 92 -2.37 0.92 15.82
N LEU A 93 -1.40 1.18 16.69
CA LEU A 93 -1.45 2.27 17.65
C LEU A 93 -1.44 3.63 16.94
N LEU A 94 -0.45 3.86 16.05
CA LEU A 94 -0.33 5.09 15.27
C LEU A 94 -1.53 5.33 14.34
N ALA A 95 -2.19 4.27 13.86
CA ALA A 95 -3.43 4.40 13.09
C ALA A 95 -4.59 4.99 13.92
N LYS A 96 -4.60 4.76 15.23
CA LYS A 96 -5.61 5.31 16.15
C LYS A 96 -5.20 6.69 16.69
N HIS A 97 -3.90 6.90 16.88
CA HIS A 97 -3.31 8.12 17.42
C HIS A 97 -2.18 8.62 16.51
N PRO A 98 -2.50 9.25 15.36
CA PRO A 98 -1.49 9.69 14.39
C PRO A 98 -0.53 10.76 14.94
N ASP A 99 -0.99 11.53 15.92
CA ASP A 99 -0.26 12.54 16.67
C ASP A 99 0.97 11.97 17.38
N LEU A 100 0.89 10.74 17.90
CA LEU A 100 2.03 10.05 18.53
C LEU A 100 3.22 9.83 17.59
N THR A 101 3.02 9.91 16.27
CA THR A 101 4.13 9.81 15.30
C THR A 101 5.19 10.88 15.53
N GLN A 102 4.82 12.05 16.06
CA GLN A 102 5.76 13.13 16.35
C GLN A 102 6.52 12.93 17.67
N GLU A 103 6.01 12.10 18.57
CA GLU A 103 6.62 11.78 19.86
C GLU A 103 7.68 10.67 19.73
N LEU A 104 7.68 9.95 18.61
CA LEU A 104 8.67 8.92 18.35
C LEU A 104 10.03 9.54 18.01
N ALA A 105 11.09 8.88 18.49
CA ALA A 105 12.45 9.40 18.50
C ALA A 105 12.98 9.71 17.09
N THR A 106 13.63 10.87 16.98
CA THR A 106 14.67 11.19 15.98
C THR A 106 15.99 11.13 16.73
N THR A 107 16.47 9.93 17.05
CA THR A 107 17.77 9.75 17.71
C THR A 107 18.89 9.95 16.70
#